data_AF-A0AAN9KM81-F1
#
_entry.id   AF-A0AAN9KM81-F1
#
_cell.length_a   1.000
_cell.length_b   1.000
_cell.length_c   1.000
_cell.angle_alpha   90.00
_cell.angle_beta   90.00
_cell.angle_gamma   90.00
#
_symmetry.space_group_name_H-M   'P 1'
#
loop_
_entity.id
_entity.type
_entity.pdbx_description
1 polymer ?
#
loop_
_entity_poly.entity_id
_entity_poly.type
_entity_poly.pdbx_seq_one_letter_code
_entity_poly.pdbx_strand_id
1 'polypeptide(L)'
;MDISFGDNALYAVDLKTFRETAAGDNLRVFYETLSKDPNSLANLDQDLPNYAQHSVPIFSLPREWLWCEAWCVNATKYKAKSIDLCNNPMTKEPKLSYEQDETKFVQVDSIQEIHDYIGIPIIKDNNYGESNEDLHSQLANSKGTKKI
;
A
#
# COMPACT_ATOMS: atom_id res chain seq x y z
N MET A 1 -12.10 -18.47 2.51
CA MET A 1 -10.63 -18.62 2.61
C MET A 1 -10.15 -17.26 3.04
N ASP A 2 -9.85 -17.11 4.33
CA ASP A 2 -9.42 -15.84 4.90
C ASP A 2 -7.96 -15.62 4.52
N ILE A 3 -7.69 -14.48 3.88
CA ILE A 3 -6.34 -14.10 3.47
C ILE A 3 -5.71 -13.44 4.69
N SER A 4 -5.02 -14.21 5.53
CA SER A 4 -4.23 -13.65 6.61
C SER A 4 -2.97 -13.01 6.03
N PHE A 5 -2.94 -11.68 6.01
CA PHE A 5 -1.78 -10.91 5.60
C PHE A 5 -0.87 -10.66 6.80
N GLY A 6 0.16 -11.50 6.95
CA GLY A 6 1.12 -11.41 8.05
C GLY A 6 2.24 -10.37 7.85
N ASP A 7 2.49 -9.92 6.62
CA ASP A 7 3.46 -8.85 6.31
C ASP A 7 3.05 -8.14 5.01
N ASN A 8 2.38 -6.99 5.14
CA ASN A 8 1.89 -6.16 4.03
C ASN A 8 2.70 -4.90 3.80
N ALA A 9 4.02 -5.03 3.70
CA ALA A 9 4.86 -3.89 3.32
C ALA A 9 4.58 -3.39 1.87
N LEU A 10 3.89 -4.18 1.04
CA LEU A 10 3.61 -3.84 -0.36
C LEU A 10 2.13 -4.03 -0.73
N TYR A 11 1.54 -2.98 -1.31
CA TYR A 11 0.18 -2.99 -1.84
C TYR A 11 0.09 -2.11 -3.10
N ALA A 12 -0.85 -2.44 -3.98
CA ALA A 12 -1.22 -1.62 -5.13
C ALA A 12 -2.68 -1.20 -4.99
N VAL A 13 -2.97 0.08 -5.23
CA VAL A 13 -4.34 0.63 -5.14
C VAL A 13 -4.74 1.20 -6.49
N ASP A 14 -5.80 0.67 -7.08
CA ASP A 14 -6.50 1.34 -8.17
C ASP A 14 -7.27 2.53 -7.62
N LEU A 15 -6.70 3.73 -7.70
CA LEU A 15 -7.31 4.94 -7.17
C LEU A 15 -8.66 5.28 -7.81
N LYS A 16 -8.88 4.90 -9.07
CA LYS A 16 -10.16 5.17 -9.74
C LYS A 16 -11.25 4.29 -9.15
N THR A 17 -11.04 2.99 -9.14
CA THR A 17 -11.98 2.02 -8.55
C THR A 17 -12.16 2.27 -7.04
N PHE A 18 -11.09 2.61 -6.33
CA PHE A 18 -11.14 2.92 -4.89
C PHE A 18 -12.03 4.12 -4.58
N ARG A 19 -12.04 5.14 -5.44
CA ARG A 19 -12.93 6.30 -5.32
C ARG A 19 -14.36 5.97 -5.74
N GLU A 20 -14.55 5.28 -6.86
CA GLU A 20 -15.88 4.92 -7.40
C GLU A 20 -16.67 4.03 -6.43
N THR A 21 -15.98 3.15 -5.70
CA THR A 21 -16.59 2.22 -4.72
C THR A 21 -16.71 2.79 -3.31
N ALA A 22 -16.27 4.03 -3.09
CA ALA A 22 -16.18 4.65 -1.76
C ALA A 22 -15.45 3.76 -0.71
N ALA A 23 -14.48 2.95 -1.15
CA ALA A 23 -13.77 2.01 -0.29
C ALA A 23 -13.06 2.73 0.88
N GLY A 24 -12.54 3.93 0.65
CA GLY A 24 -11.92 4.75 1.68
C GLY A 24 -12.89 5.19 2.79
N ASP A 25 -14.16 5.44 2.47
CA ASP A 25 -15.16 5.82 3.48
C ASP A 25 -15.58 4.62 4.32
N ASN A 26 -15.71 3.44 3.70
CA ASN A 26 -15.95 2.18 4.43
C ASN A 26 -14.82 1.88 5.42
N LEU A 27 -13.57 2.02 4.99
CA LEU A 27 -12.39 1.83 5.86
C LEU A 27 -12.41 2.81 7.04
N ARG A 28 -12.79 4.08 6.84
CA ARG A 28 -12.93 5.06 7.93
C ARG A 28 -14.02 4.65 8.92
N VAL A 29 -15.19 4.20 8.46
CA VAL A 29 -16.28 3.75 9.34
C VAL A 29 -15.85 2.55 10.19
N PHE A 30 -15.14 1.58 9.60
CA PHE A 30 -14.60 0.46 10.34
C PHE A 30 -13.56 0.90 11.37
N TYR A 31 -12.66 1.80 10.99
CA TYR A 31 -11.68 2.37 11.91
C TYR A 31 -12.35 3.06 13.11
N GLU A 32 -13.32 3.94 12.88
CA GLU A 32 -14.06 4.64 13.95
C GLU A 32 -14.80 3.68 14.90
N THR A 33 -15.18 2.50 14.41
CA THR A 33 -15.83 1.48 15.22
C THR A 33 -14.82 0.69 16.05
N LEU A 34 -13.73 0.24 15.44
CA LEU A 34 -12.73 -0.65 16.04
C LEU A 34 -11.75 0.10 16.96
N SER A 35 -11.40 1.35 16.64
CA SER A 35 -10.47 2.19 17.43
C SER A 35 -10.97 2.53 18.84
N LYS A 36 -12.24 2.26 19.15
CA LYS A 36 -12.81 2.44 20.49
C LYS A 36 -12.23 1.48 21.52
N ASP A 37 -11.78 0.30 21.08
CA ASP A 37 -11.07 -0.65 21.93
C ASP A 37 -9.56 -0.61 21.60
N PRO A 38 -8.70 -0.24 22.55
CA PRO A 38 -7.26 -0.15 22.32
C PRO A 38 -6.59 -1.48 21.95
N ASN A 39 -7.26 -2.63 22.17
CA ASN A 39 -6.71 -3.94 21.83
C ASN A 39 -7.17 -4.48 20.46
N SER A 40 -8.03 -3.74 19.75
CA SER A 40 -8.65 -4.22 18.51
C SER A 40 -7.79 -4.05 17.24
N LEU A 41 -6.85 -3.10 17.23
CA LEU A 41 -6.02 -2.77 16.07
C LEU A 41 -4.56 -2.67 16.51
N ALA A 42 -3.91 -3.81 16.69
CA ALA A 42 -2.51 -3.87 17.14
C ALA A 42 -1.56 -3.35 16.05
N ASN A 43 -1.90 -3.60 14.79
CA ASN A 43 -1.23 -3.02 13.64
C ASN A 43 -2.25 -2.48 12.62
N LEU A 44 -2.60 -1.20 12.77
CA LEU A 44 -3.70 -0.55 12.05
C LEU A 44 -3.67 -0.78 10.52
N ASP A 45 -2.50 -0.65 9.92
CA ASP A 45 -2.30 -0.76 8.47
C ASP A 45 -2.46 -2.18 7.93
N GLN A 46 -2.33 -3.20 8.78
CA GLN A 46 -2.56 -4.61 8.43
C GLN A 46 -3.96 -5.07 8.85
N ASP A 47 -4.34 -4.79 10.09
CA ASP A 47 -5.56 -5.29 10.70
C ASP A 47 -6.81 -4.70 10.06
N LEU A 48 -6.79 -3.41 9.73
CA LEU A 48 -7.97 -2.74 9.17
C LEU A 48 -8.32 -3.26 7.77
N PRO A 49 -7.38 -3.36 6.81
CA PRO A 49 -7.65 -4.02 5.54
C PRO A 49 -8.05 -5.49 5.71
N ASN A 50 -7.40 -6.23 6.63
CA ASN A 50 -7.73 -7.63 6.92
C ASN A 50 -9.18 -7.81 7.39
N TYR A 51 -9.64 -6.95 8.28
CA TYR A 51 -11.02 -6.94 8.75
C TYR A 51 -11.99 -6.54 7.63
N ALA A 52 -11.61 -5.56 6.81
CA ALA A 52 -12.48 -5.01 5.76
C ALA A 52 -12.60 -5.89 4.51
N GLN A 53 -11.87 -7.00 4.38
CA GLN A 53 -11.81 -7.85 3.16
C GLN A 53 -13.18 -8.29 2.64
N HIS A 54 -14.17 -8.45 3.52
CA HIS A 54 -15.53 -8.85 3.11
C HIS A 54 -16.33 -7.70 2.49
N SER A 55 -15.99 -6.45 2.78
CA SER A 55 -16.71 -5.25 2.31
C SER A 55 -15.92 -4.46 1.27
N VAL A 56 -14.59 -4.49 1.35
CA VAL A 56 -13.67 -3.88 0.40
C VAL A 56 -12.91 -5.01 -0.27
N PRO A 57 -13.11 -5.26 -1.58
CA PRO A 57 -12.41 -6.32 -2.28
C PRO A 57 -10.89 -6.12 -2.21
N ILE A 58 -10.19 -7.10 -1.66
CA ILE A 58 -8.73 -7.12 -1.58
C ILE A 58 -8.24 -8.39 -2.26
N PHE A 59 -7.27 -8.21 -3.16
CA PHE A 59 -6.67 -9.30 -3.92
C PHE A 59 -5.22 -9.50 -3.48
N SER A 60 -4.79 -10.75 -3.40
CA SER A 60 -3.40 -11.08 -3.06
C SER A 60 -2.49 -10.92 -4.27
N LEU A 61 -1.33 -10.30 -4.06
CA LEU A 61 -0.22 -10.38 -5.00
C LEU A 61 0.43 -11.78 -4.93
N PRO A 62 1.03 -12.27 -6.04
CA PRO A 62 1.88 -13.45 -6.02
C PRO A 62 3.01 -13.35 -5.00
N ARG A 63 3.43 -14.49 -4.46
CA ARG A 63 4.43 -14.54 -3.38
C ARG A 63 5.79 -13.97 -3.81
N GLU A 64 6.16 -14.03 -5.08
CA GLU A 64 7.41 -13.43 -5.56
C GLU A 64 7.49 -11.91 -5.37
N TRP A 65 6.37 -11.21 -5.14
CA TRP A 65 6.39 -9.75 -5.01
C TRP A 65 7.04 -9.26 -3.74
N LEU A 66 7.00 -10.03 -2.65
CA LEU A 66 7.54 -9.63 -1.35
C LEU A 66 8.25 -10.82 -0.72
N TRP A 67 9.51 -10.63 -0.36
CA TRP A 67 10.30 -11.62 0.35
C TRP A 67 10.85 -11.05 1.66
N CYS A 68 10.82 -11.82 2.73
CA CYS A 68 11.38 -11.45 4.03
C CYS A 68 12.16 -12.63 4.60
N GLU A 69 13.33 -12.37 5.18
CA GLU A 69 14.23 -13.42 5.70
C GLU A 69 13.61 -14.23 6.85
N ALA A 70 12.78 -13.62 7.68
CA ALA A 70 12.19 -14.29 8.83
C ALA A 70 11.09 -15.30 8.46
N TRP A 71 10.37 -15.06 7.36
CA TRP A 71 9.14 -15.81 7.02
C TRP A 71 9.19 -16.52 5.67
N CYS A 72 10.17 -16.21 4.81
CA CYS A 72 10.35 -16.84 3.51
C CYS A 72 11.58 -17.73 3.46
N VAL A 73 11.56 -18.75 2.61
CA VAL A 73 12.72 -19.62 2.41
C VAL A 73 13.80 -18.90 1.59
N ASN A 74 15.07 -19.05 1.96
CA ASN A 74 16.19 -18.44 1.21
C ASN A 74 16.23 -18.88 -0.26
N ALA A 75 15.79 -20.11 -0.54
CA ALA A 75 15.71 -20.61 -1.91
C ALA A 75 14.70 -19.86 -2.79
N THR A 76 13.79 -19.05 -2.26
CA THR A 76 12.88 -18.23 -3.10
C THR A 76 13.39 -16.81 -3.33
N LYS A 77 14.46 -16.40 -2.66
CA LYS A 77 14.99 -15.02 -2.72
C LYS A 77 15.37 -14.61 -4.15
N TYR A 78 15.91 -15.52 -4.95
CA TYR A 78 16.30 -15.22 -6.35
C TYR A 78 15.11 -14.91 -7.27
N LYS A 79 13.88 -15.26 -6.86
CA LYS A 79 12.65 -14.93 -7.59
C LYS A 79 11.98 -13.68 -7.04
N ALA A 80 12.45 -13.15 -5.91
CA ALA A 80 11.80 -12.03 -5.25
C ALA A 80 11.94 -10.76 -6.07
N LYS A 81 10.86 -9.97 -6.15
CA LYS A 81 10.85 -8.66 -6.82
C LYS A 81 11.04 -7.51 -5.83
N SER A 82 10.78 -7.74 -4.55
CA SER A 82 11.13 -6.81 -3.48
C SER A 82 11.48 -7.56 -2.21
N ILE A 83 12.24 -6.91 -1.34
CA ILE A 83 12.65 -7.46 -0.04
C ILE A 83 12.12 -6.55 1.06
N ASP A 84 11.37 -7.12 1.99
CA ASP A 84 11.04 -6.48 3.25
C ASP A 84 12.06 -6.86 4.32
N LEU A 85 12.61 -5.83 4.97
CA LEU A 85 13.43 -5.96 6.17
C LEU A 85 12.51 -6.07 7.39
N CYS A 86 11.76 -7.18 7.41
CA CYS A 86 10.85 -7.57 8.47
C CYS A 86 11.60 -7.76 9.81
N ASN A 87 10.91 -7.50 10.91
CA ASN A 87 11.50 -7.76 12.23
C ASN A 87 11.49 -9.26 12.50
N ASN A 88 12.66 -9.83 12.83
CA ASN A 88 12.73 -11.23 13.23
C ASN A 88 12.47 -11.37 14.75
N PRO A 89 11.42 -12.09 15.19
CA PRO A 89 11.16 -12.28 16.62
C PRO A 89 12.21 -13.15 17.31
N MET A 90 12.98 -13.95 16.56
CA MET A 90 14.02 -14.84 17.08
C MET A 90 15.41 -14.19 17.12
N THR A 91 15.67 -13.19 16.28
CA THR A 91 16.97 -12.50 16.21
C THR A 91 16.78 -10.98 16.23
N LYS A 92 17.40 -10.30 17.20
CA LYS A 92 17.31 -8.83 17.35
C LYS A 92 18.41 -8.09 16.60
N GLU A 93 18.67 -8.47 15.36
CA GLU A 93 19.66 -7.74 14.57
C GLU A 93 19.09 -6.38 14.12
N PRO A 94 19.87 -5.30 14.23
CA PRO A 94 19.42 -3.97 13.80
C PRO A 94 19.32 -3.92 12.27
N LYS A 95 18.25 -3.31 11.73
CA LYS A 95 18.03 -3.21 10.27
C LYS A 95 19.21 -2.61 9.50
N LEU A 96 19.98 -1.71 10.12
CA LEU A 96 21.17 -1.10 9.52
C LEU A 96 22.28 -2.11 9.17
N SER A 97 22.34 -3.28 9.83
CA SER A 97 23.33 -4.31 9.47
C SER A 97 23.02 -4.95 8.11
N TYR A 98 21.74 -4.96 7.70
CA TYR A 98 21.30 -5.53 6.44
C TYR A 98 21.66 -4.63 5.24
N GLU A 99 21.64 -3.31 5.44
CA GLU A 99 21.97 -2.32 4.39
C GLU A 99 23.44 -2.37 3.96
N GLN A 100 24.32 -2.84 4.84
CA GLN A 100 25.76 -2.93 4.58
C GLN A 100 26.15 -4.21 3.83
N ASP A 101 25.22 -5.17 3.72
CA ASP A 101 25.45 -6.44 3.04
C ASP A 101 24.75 -6.43 1.66
N GLU A 102 25.50 -6.06 0.63
CA GLU A 102 25.02 -6.01 -0.76
C GLU A 102 24.47 -7.37 -1.25
N THR A 103 24.90 -8.49 -0.65
CA THR A 103 24.38 -9.83 -0.98
C THR A 103 22.94 -10.03 -0.50
N LYS A 104 22.43 -9.12 0.34
CA LYS A 104 21.06 -9.15 0.83
C LYS A 104 20.05 -8.50 -0.11
N PHE A 105 20.50 -7.74 -1.09
CA PHE A 105 19.62 -7.06 -2.04
C PHE A 105 19.35 -7.89 -3.30
N VAL A 106 18.17 -7.72 -3.87
CA VAL A 106 17.82 -8.26 -5.20
C VAL A 106 17.69 -7.08 -6.16
N GLN A 107 18.25 -7.24 -7.35
CA GLN A 107 18.10 -6.25 -8.42
C GLN A 107 16.66 -6.30 -8.94
N VAL A 108 15.96 -5.17 -8.86
CA VAL A 108 14.57 -5.05 -9.33
C VAL A 108 14.57 -4.42 -10.71
N ASP A 109 14.12 -5.17 -11.72
CA ASP A 109 14.31 -4.77 -13.13
C ASP A 109 13.34 -3.68 -13.61
N SER A 110 12.13 -3.52 -13.04
CA SER A 110 11.33 -2.26 -13.12
C SER A 110 9.98 -2.34 -12.37
N ILE A 111 9.49 -1.19 -11.90
CA ILE A 111 8.11 -0.99 -11.38
C ILE A 111 7.03 -1.27 -12.47
N GLN A 112 7.41 -1.26 -13.75
CA GLN A 112 6.51 -1.48 -14.88
C GLN A 112 5.83 -2.87 -14.83
N GLU A 113 6.51 -3.87 -14.28
CA GLU A 113 5.96 -5.22 -14.14
C GLU A 113 4.75 -5.28 -13.19
N ILE A 114 4.68 -4.38 -12.19
CA ILE A 114 3.52 -4.29 -11.29
C ILE A 114 2.29 -3.89 -12.11
N HIS A 115 2.46 -2.86 -12.93
CA HIS A 115 1.40 -2.35 -13.82
C HIS A 115 0.92 -3.40 -14.81
N ASP A 116 1.85 -4.12 -15.42
CA ASP A 116 1.52 -5.16 -16.40
C ASP A 116 0.79 -6.34 -15.73
N TYR A 117 1.16 -6.70 -14.50
CA TYR A 117 0.50 -7.77 -13.74
C TYR A 117 -0.92 -7.40 -13.28
N ILE A 118 -1.10 -6.19 -12.73
CA ILE A 118 -2.41 -5.75 -12.23
C ILE A 118 -3.37 -5.36 -13.37
N GLY A 119 -2.87 -5.21 -14.60
CA GLY A 119 -3.67 -4.83 -15.77
C GLY A 119 -4.27 -3.42 -15.69
N ILE A 120 -3.74 -2.57 -14.80
CA ILE A 120 -4.19 -1.18 -14.65
C ILE A 120 -3.43 -0.33 -15.68
N PRO A 121 -4.12 0.37 -16.60
CA PRO A 121 -3.46 1.26 -17.53
C PRO A 121 -2.71 2.35 -16.78
N ILE A 122 -1.41 2.50 -17.04
CA ILE A 122 -0.63 3.64 -16.56
C ILE A 122 -1.23 4.88 -17.19
N ILE A 123 -1.88 5.72 -16.38
CA ILE A 123 -2.18 7.08 -16.79
C ILE A 123 -0.83 7.80 -16.84
N LYS A 124 -0.26 7.95 -18.04
CA LYS A 124 0.88 8.85 -18.29
C LYS A 124 0.35 10.28 -18.27
N ASP A 125 -0.01 10.78 -17.10
CA ASP A 125 -0.30 12.19 -16.95
C ASP A 125 1.03 12.94 -17.12
N ASN A 126 1.22 13.53 -18.30
CA ASN A 126 2.34 14.44 -18.60
C ASN A 126 2.27 15.77 -17.81
N ASN A 127 1.46 15.84 -16.75
CA ASN A 127 1.17 17.05 -15.97
C ASN A 127 1.54 16.91 -14.49
N TYR A 128 2.64 16.21 -14.18
CA TYR A 128 3.31 16.38 -12.88
C TYR A 128 4.11 17.70 -12.90
N GLY A 129 3.39 18.83 -12.91
CA GLY A 129 4.01 20.15 -13.07
C GLY A 129 3.11 21.38 -12.91
N GLU A 130 1.80 21.26 -12.78
CA GLU A 130 0.97 22.41 -12.37
C GLU A 130 0.99 22.52 -10.85
N SER A 131 1.63 23.59 -10.37
CA SER A 131 1.75 23.91 -8.95
C SER A 131 0.37 24.09 -8.32
N ASN A 132 0.24 23.70 -7.05
CA ASN A 132 -0.95 23.89 -6.21
C ASN A 132 -1.39 25.37 -6.01
N GLU A 133 -0.79 26.34 -6.71
CA GLU A 133 -1.20 27.75 -6.68
C GLU A 133 -2.46 28.03 -7.53
N ASP A 134 -2.75 27.22 -8.55
CA ASP A 134 -3.92 27.48 -9.42
C ASP A 134 -5.25 27.02 -8.83
N LEU A 135 -5.26 26.03 -7.92
CA LEU A 135 -6.50 25.55 -7.29
C LEU A 135 -7.09 26.58 -6.31
N HIS A 136 -6.23 27.31 -5.59
CA HIS A 136 -6.68 28.36 -4.67
C HIS A 136 -7.21 29.60 -5.39
N SER A 137 -6.69 29.88 -6.59
CA SER A 137 -7.10 31.01 -7.43
C SER A 137 -8.49 30.80 -8.04
N GLN A 138 -8.87 29.54 -8.35
CA GLN A 138 -10.17 29.22 -8.93
C GLN A 138 -11.30 29.19 -7.88
N LEU A 139 -11.02 28.78 -6.64
CA LEU A 139 -12.01 28.80 -5.54
C LEU A 139 -12.31 30.22 -5.03
N ALA A 140 -11.39 31.17 -5.20
CA ALA A 140 -11.62 32.57 -4.84
C ALA A 140 -12.58 33.29 -5.81
N ASN A 141 -12.63 32.87 -7.08
CA ASN A 141 -13.47 33.50 -8.11
C ASN A 141 -14.93 32.97 -8.15
N SER A 142 -15.24 31.88 -7.46
CA SER A 142 -16.61 31.31 -7.44
C SER A 142 -17.52 31.92 -6.36
N LYS A 143 -17.03 32.79 -5.46
CA LYS A 143 -17.83 33.39 -4.37
C LYS A 143 -18.32 34.82 -4.65
N GLY A 144 -18.51 35.19 -5.90
CA GLY A 144 -18.96 36.53 -6.26
C GLY A 144 -19.94 36.55 -7.43
N THR A 145 -21.16 36.03 -7.28
CA THR A 145 -22.38 36.55 -7.95
C THR A 145 -23.63 35.76 -7.56
N LYS A 146 -24.37 36.28 -6.57
CA LYS A 146 -25.84 36.22 -6.59
C LYS A 146 -26.38 37.52 -6.03
N LYS A 147 -26.50 38.50 -6.93
CA LYS A 147 -27.48 39.59 -6.84
C LYS A 147 -28.73 39.08 -7.57
N ILE A 148 -29.83 38.96 -6.85
CA ILE A 148 -31.17 39.54 -7.06
C ILE A 148 -31.99 39.08 -5.85
#